data_AF-A0A917LG59-F1
#
_entry.id   AF-A0A917LG59-F1
#
_cell.length_a   1.000
_cell.length_b   1.000
_cell.length_c   1.000
_cell.angle_alpha   90.00
_cell.angle_beta   90.00
_cell.angle_gamma   90.00
#
_symmetry.space_group_name_H-M   'P 1'
#
loop_
_entity.id
_entity.type
_entity.pdbx_description
1 polymer ?
#
loop_
_entity_poly.entity_id
_entity_poly.type
_entity_poly.pdbx_seq_one_letter_code
_entity_poly.pdbx_strand_id
1 'polypeptide(L)'
;MSGLAEQQAALVRALVAGGPIPAGIDATEVAVAAQALRRKRASEIGRYDPLVVHACGDRFHVLFDEWARDRPKVSTAADAAAFTRHLRDRGVQVRPSRLRTFLRRRQRNMHGQ
;
A
#
# COMPACT_ATOMS: atom_id res chain seq x y z
N MET A 1 33.53 6.65 7.69
CA MET A 1 32.99 5.99 6.49
C MET A 1 31.93 5.01 6.96
N SER A 2 30.68 5.19 6.52
CA SER A 2 29.60 4.26 6.82
C SER A 2 29.91 2.89 6.20
N GLY A 3 29.72 1.80 6.96
CA GLY A 3 29.95 0.45 6.47
C GLY A 3 28.86 -0.01 5.50
N LEU A 4 29.13 -1.05 4.70
CA LEU A 4 28.19 -1.57 3.69
C LEU A 4 26.80 -1.88 4.28
N ALA A 5 26.73 -2.52 5.44
CA ALA A 5 25.46 -2.88 6.08
C ALA A 5 24.61 -1.64 6.43
N GLU A 6 25.26 -0.55 6.84
CA GLU A 6 24.58 0.71 7.16
C GLU A 6 24.06 1.40 5.89
N GLN A 7 24.85 1.40 4.80
CA GLN A 7 24.41 1.90 3.50
C GLN A 7 23.23 1.10 2.94
N GLN A 8 23.26 -0.24 3.06
CA GLN A 8 22.14 -1.10 2.67
C GLN A 8 20.89 -0.81 3.51
N ALA A 9 21.03 -0.68 4.83
CA ALA A 9 19.91 -0.34 5.70
C ALA A 9 19.33 1.05 5.36
N ALA A 10 20.18 2.02 5.02
CA ALA A 10 19.75 3.34 4.57
C ALA A 10 18.99 3.27 3.23
N LEU A 11 19.46 2.48 2.26
CA LEU A 11 18.76 2.24 1.00
C LEU A 11 17.38 1.60 1.22
N VAL A 12 17.29 0.59 2.10
CA VAL A 12 16.00 -0.04 2.44
C VAL A 12 15.04 0.98 3.06
N ARG A 13 15.52 1.85 3.95
CA ARG A 13 14.71 2.94 4.51
C ARG A 13 14.27 3.94 3.43
N ALA A 14 15.13 4.30 2.49
CA ALA A 14 14.77 5.17 1.37
C ALA A 14 13.64 4.56 0.52
N LEU A 15 13.78 3.27 0.18
CA LEU A 15 12.81 2.54 -0.64
C LEU A 15 11.44 2.34 0.03
N VAL A 16 11.44 2.07 1.33
CA VAL A 16 10.21 1.66 2.06
C VAL A 16 9.54 2.83 2.79
N ALA A 17 10.32 3.81 3.25
CA ALA A 17 9.84 4.89 4.12
C ALA A 17 10.09 6.30 3.56
N GLY A 18 10.67 6.43 2.35
CA GLY A 18 10.98 7.74 1.77
C GLY A 18 12.13 8.48 2.49
N GLY A 19 13.03 7.74 3.15
CA GLY A 19 14.21 8.29 3.78
C GLY A 19 15.27 8.83 2.79
N PRO A 20 16.33 9.48 3.30
CA PRO A 20 17.40 10.03 2.46
C PRO A 20 18.10 8.93 1.66
N ILE A 21 18.40 9.23 0.39
CA ILE A 21 19.10 8.32 -0.51
C ILE A 21 20.59 8.30 -0.17
N PRO A 22 21.22 7.13 0.00
CA PRO A 22 22.66 7.04 0.25
C PRO A 22 23.48 7.66 -0.88
N ALA A 23 24.63 8.27 -0.54
CA ALA A 23 25.54 8.85 -1.54
C ALA A 23 25.99 7.81 -2.57
N GLY A 24 26.04 8.22 -3.84
CA GLY A 24 26.44 7.36 -4.96
C GLY A 24 25.34 6.45 -5.51
N ILE A 25 24.13 6.48 -4.95
CA ILE A 25 22.96 5.78 -5.49
C ILE A 25 22.12 6.74 -6.32
N ASP A 26 21.68 6.30 -7.51
CA ASP A 26 20.85 7.08 -8.40
C ASP A 26 19.44 7.29 -7.82
N ALA A 27 19.03 8.55 -7.68
CA ALA A 27 17.74 8.91 -7.10
C ALA A 27 16.54 8.48 -7.97
N THR A 28 16.72 8.45 -9.28
CA THR A 28 15.70 8.00 -10.25
C THR A 28 15.48 6.50 -10.12
N GLU A 29 16.54 5.71 -10.04
CA GLU A 29 16.44 4.26 -9.84
C GLU A 29 15.73 3.93 -8.52
N VAL A 30 16.07 4.64 -7.44
CA VAL A 30 15.39 4.49 -6.14
C VAL A 30 13.92 4.86 -6.23
N ALA A 31 13.57 5.93 -6.95
CA ALA A 31 12.18 6.32 -7.14
C ALA A 31 11.38 5.26 -7.93
N VAL A 32 11.96 4.68 -8.98
CA VAL A 32 11.36 3.58 -9.75
C VAL A 32 11.14 2.35 -8.88
N ALA A 33 12.16 1.95 -8.12
CA ALA A 33 12.08 0.81 -7.22
C ALA A 33 11.03 1.01 -6.11
N ALA A 34 11.00 2.20 -5.49
CA ALA A 34 9.99 2.55 -4.49
C ALA A 34 8.57 2.50 -5.08
N GLN A 35 8.38 2.97 -6.32
CA GLN A 35 7.09 2.85 -7.02
C GLN A 35 6.71 1.38 -7.27
N ALA A 36 7.65 0.53 -7.68
CA ALA A 36 7.40 -0.89 -7.89
C ALA A 36 6.97 -1.59 -6.59
N LEU A 37 7.61 -1.26 -5.45
CA LEU A 37 7.23 -1.76 -4.14
C LEU A 37 5.81 -1.32 -3.75
N ARG A 38 5.46 -0.04 -3.98
CA ARG A 38 4.09 0.45 -3.72
C ARG A 38 3.05 -0.23 -4.61
N ARG A 39 3.35 -0.46 -5.89
CA ARG A 39 2.47 -1.25 -6.78
C ARG A 39 2.27 -2.67 -6.28
N LYS A 40 3.33 -3.35 -5.82
CA LYS A 40 3.22 -4.69 -5.24
C LYS A 40 2.32 -4.69 -4.00
N ARG A 41 2.51 -3.72 -3.11
CA ARG A 41 1.65 -3.53 -1.94
C ARG A 41 0.19 -3.26 -2.33
N ALA A 42 -0.06 -2.46 -3.36
CA ALA A 42 -1.42 -2.22 -3.88
C ALA A 42 -2.07 -3.54 -4.34
N SER A 43 -1.32 -4.39 -5.04
CA SER A 43 -1.80 -5.70 -5.48
C SER A 43 -2.09 -6.67 -4.33
N GLU A 44 -1.34 -6.60 -3.22
CA GLU A 44 -1.66 -7.35 -2.00
C GLU A 44 -2.97 -6.86 -1.37
N ILE A 45 -3.15 -5.54 -1.30
CA ILE A 45 -4.39 -4.93 -0.78
C ILE A 45 -5.58 -5.29 -1.65
N GLY A 46 -5.43 -5.28 -2.98
CA GLY A 46 -6.52 -5.66 -3.88
C GLY A 46 -6.95 -7.12 -3.73
N ARG A 47 -6.03 -8.02 -3.40
CA ARG A 47 -6.35 -9.43 -3.07
C ARG A 47 -6.99 -9.56 -1.69
N TYR A 48 -6.53 -8.77 -0.72
CA TYR A 48 -7.02 -8.80 0.65
C TYR A 48 -8.42 -8.17 0.81
N ASP A 49 -8.67 -7.06 0.12
CA ASP A 49 -9.94 -6.32 0.12
C ASP A 49 -10.36 -5.93 -1.30
N PRO A 50 -10.99 -6.84 -2.06
CA PRO A 50 -11.48 -6.52 -3.41
C PRO A 50 -12.55 -5.42 -3.45
N LEU A 51 -13.20 -5.12 -2.31
CA LEU A 51 -14.25 -4.12 -2.23
C LEU A 51 -13.68 -2.71 -2.28
N VAL A 52 -12.50 -2.48 -1.69
CA VAL A 52 -11.84 -1.18 -1.81
C VAL A 52 -11.39 -0.92 -3.25
N VAL A 53 -10.97 -1.96 -3.97
CA VAL A 53 -10.64 -1.85 -5.41
C VAL A 53 -11.87 -1.45 -6.21
N HIS A 54 -12.98 -2.16 -6.03
CA HIS A 54 -14.23 -1.86 -6.72
C HIS A 54 -14.74 -0.44 -6.42
N ALA A 55 -14.60 0.02 -5.18
CA ALA A 55 -14.99 1.36 -4.77
C ALA A 55 -14.18 2.46 -5.45
N CYS A 56 -12.88 2.24 -5.62
CA CYS A 56 -11.98 3.21 -6.25
C CYS A 56 -12.02 3.14 -7.79
N GLY A 57 -12.47 2.01 -8.35
CA GLY A 57 -12.40 1.75 -9.79
C GLY A 57 -10.99 1.93 -10.34
N ASP A 58 -10.87 2.53 -11.52
CA ASP A 58 -9.60 2.76 -12.21
C ASP A 58 -8.64 3.68 -11.42
N ARG A 59 -9.15 4.42 -10.44
CA ARG A 59 -8.35 5.30 -9.57
C ARG A 59 -7.62 4.55 -8.46
N PHE A 60 -7.90 3.26 -8.23
CA PHE A 60 -7.36 2.48 -7.10
C PHE A 60 -5.84 2.62 -6.98
N HIS A 61 -5.09 2.33 -8.05
CA HIS A 61 -3.63 2.33 -8.00
C HIS A 61 -3.05 3.73 -7.78
N VAL A 62 -3.68 4.77 -8.34
CA VAL A 62 -3.26 6.16 -8.17
C VAL A 62 -3.48 6.61 -6.72
N LEU A 63 -4.69 6.39 -6.20
CA LEU A 63 -5.05 6.75 -4.82
C LEU A 63 -4.19 5.99 -3.81
N PHE A 64 -3.89 4.72 -4.08
CA PHE A 64 -3.03 3.93 -3.21
C PHE A 64 -1.57 4.39 -3.26
N ASP A 65 -1.01 4.67 -4.45
CA ASP A 65 0.37 5.18 -4.58
C ASP A 65 0.55 6.50 -3.83
N GLU A 66 -0.39 7.44 -4.00
CA GLU A 66 -0.41 8.72 -3.26
C GLU A 66 -0.46 8.51 -1.75
N TRP A 67 -1.35 7.64 -1.27
CA TRP A 67 -1.48 7.35 0.15
C TRP A 67 -0.23 6.66 0.72
N ALA A 68 0.38 5.74 -0.03
CA ALA A 68 1.49 4.92 0.44
C ALA A 68 2.85 5.62 0.36
N ARG A 69 2.99 6.75 -0.35
CA ARG A 69 4.27 7.44 -0.60
C ARG A 69 5.08 7.70 0.67
N ASP A 70 4.42 8.16 1.73
CA ASP A 70 5.08 8.55 3.00
C ASP A 70 4.72 7.62 4.16
N ARG A 71 4.28 6.39 3.86
CA ARG A 71 3.74 5.46 4.86
C ARG A 71 4.40 4.09 4.72
N PRO A 72 5.34 3.75 5.62
CA PRO A 72 5.90 2.40 5.68
C PRO A 72 4.80 1.34 5.77
N LYS A 73 5.05 0.16 5.18
CA LYS A 73 4.16 -0.99 5.34
C LYS A 73 4.27 -1.52 6.77
N VAL A 74 3.13 -1.70 7.43
CA VAL A 74 3.05 -2.38 8.74
C VAL A 74 2.59 -3.82 8.54
N SER A 75 1.38 -3.99 8.01
CA SER A 75 0.83 -5.28 7.61
C SER A 75 -0.25 -5.05 6.57
N THR A 76 -0.60 -6.07 5.78
CA THR A 76 -1.67 -5.92 4.77
C THR A 76 -3.02 -5.54 5.41
N ALA A 77 -3.34 -6.11 6.57
CA ALA A 77 -4.58 -5.79 7.29
C ALA A 77 -4.59 -4.35 7.84
N ALA A 78 -3.49 -3.92 8.47
CA ALA A 78 -3.38 -2.56 9.02
C ALA A 78 -3.45 -1.51 7.90
N ASP A 79 -2.78 -1.77 6.78
CA ASP A 79 -2.80 -0.91 5.61
C ASP A 79 -4.19 -0.79 5.00
N ALA A 80 -4.90 -1.92 4.84
CA ALA A 80 -6.26 -1.92 4.28
C ALA A 80 -7.23 -1.10 5.16
N ALA A 81 -7.13 -1.24 6.48
CA ALA A 81 -7.92 -0.46 7.43
C ALA A 81 -7.59 1.04 7.36
N ALA A 82 -6.31 1.40 7.34
CA ALA A 82 -5.86 2.78 7.28
C ALA A 82 -6.18 3.45 5.94
N PHE A 83 -6.02 2.75 4.82
CA PHE A 83 -6.37 3.23 3.49
C PHE A 83 -7.88 3.43 3.34
N THR A 84 -8.69 2.48 3.82
CA THR A 84 -10.16 2.61 3.81
C THR A 84 -10.63 3.81 4.62
N ARG A 85 -10.01 4.06 5.78
CA ARG A 85 -10.28 5.28 6.58
C ARG A 85 -9.92 6.53 5.80
N HIS A 86 -8.73 6.59 5.20
CA HIS A 86 -8.28 7.72 4.39
C HIS A 86 -9.23 8.04 3.22
N LEU A 87 -9.72 7.02 2.52
CA LEU A 87 -10.71 7.19 1.44
C LEU A 87 -12.02 7.78 1.94
N ARG A 88 -12.50 7.32 3.10
CA ARG A 88 -13.71 7.85 3.74
C ARG A 88 -13.54 9.32 4.10
N ASP A 89 -12.41 9.69 4.69
CA ASP A 89 -12.12 11.06 5.11
C ASP A 89 -12.03 12.02 3.91
N ARG A 90 -11.56 11.52 2.75
CA ARG A 90 -11.55 12.26 1.47
C ARG A 90 -12.90 12.31 0.75
N GLY A 91 -13.97 11.74 1.32
CA GLY A 91 -15.29 11.70 0.70
C GLY A 91 -15.37 10.76 -0.51
N VAL A 92 -14.38 9.87 -0.71
CA VAL A 92 -14.48 8.78 -1.68
C VAL A 92 -15.50 7.78 -1.13
N GLN A 93 -16.76 7.97 -1.51
CA GLN A 93 -17.83 7.08 -1.10
C GLN A 93 -17.59 5.70 -1.71
N VAL A 94 -17.21 4.76 -0.85
CA VAL A 94 -17.33 3.33 -1.12
C VAL A 94 -18.80 3.02 -1.32
N ARG A 95 -19.29 3.15 -2.56
CA ARG A 95 -20.66 2.76 -2.90
C ARG A 95 -20.83 1.30 -2.50
N PRO A 96 -21.91 0.94 -1.77
CA PRO A 96 -22.16 -0.45 -1.44
C PRO A 96 -22.49 -1.20 -2.73
N SER A 97 -21.50 -1.91 -3.29
CA SER A 97 -21.74 -2.84 -4.39
C SER A 97 -22.44 -4.08 -3.85
N ARG A 98 -23.27 -4.74 -4.68
CA ARG A 98 -23.93 -6.01 -4.29
C ARG A 98 -22.90 -7.12 -3.94
N LEU A 99 -21.65 -6.99 -4.41
CA LEU A 99 -20.51 -7.82 -4.06
C LEU A 99 -20.10 -7.70 -2.57
N ARG A 100 -20.43 -6.58 -1.91
CA ARG A 100 -20.09 -6.31 -0.50
C ARG A 100 -20.72 -7.31 0.46
N THR A 101 -21.97 -7.71 0.18
CA THR A 101 -22.71 -8.72 0.94
C THR A 101 -22.15 -10.12 0.69
N PHE A 102 -21.78 -10.41 -0.56
CA PHE A 102 -21.22 -11.71 -0.98
C PHE A 102 -19.82 -11.96 -0.38
N LEU A 103 -18.92 -10.96 -0.42
CA LEU A 103 -17.55 -11.09 0.08
C LEU A 103 -17.48 -11.08 1.62
N ARG A 104 -18.39 -10.36 2.31
CA ARG A 104 -18.51 -10.44 3.78
C ARG A 104 -18.89 -11.82 4.28
N ARG A 105 -19.75 -12.56 3.56
CA ARG A 105 -20.06 -13.96 3.89
C ARG A 105 -18.84 -14.87 3.75
N ARG A 106 -17.99 -14.63 2.75
CA ARG A 106 -16.78 -15.41 2.53
C ARG A 106 -15.68 -15.15 3.59
N GLN A 107 -15.46 -13.91 4.00
CA GLN A 107 -14.47 -13.58 5.04
C GLN A 107 -14.86 -14.07 6.45
N ARG A 108 -16.16 -14.07 6.78
CA ARG A 108 -16.68 -14.66 8.03
C ARG A 108 -16.44 -16.17 8.11
N ASN A 109 -16.41 -16.86 6.97
CA ASN A 109 -16.18 -18.30 6.90
C ASN A 109 -14.69 -18.69 6.93
N MET A 110 -13.76 -17.74 6.88
CA MET A 110 -12.31 -18.01 6.91
C MET A 110 -11.64 -17.75 8.27
N HIS A 111 -12.32 -17.09 9.21
CA HIS A 111 -11.82 -16.82 10.58
C HIS A 111 -12.60 -17.59 11.64
N GLY A 112 -13.35 -18.61 11.23
CA GLY A 112 -14.04 -19.54 12.12
C GLY A 112 -13.58 -20.95 11.82
N GLN A 113 -12.44 -21.33 12.43
CA GLN A 113 -12.11 -22.64 12.99
C GLN A 113 -11.07 -22.40 14.08
#